data_AF-A0A388Q266-F1
#
_entry.id   AF-A0A388Q266-F1
#
_cell.length_a   1.000
_cell.length_b   1.000
_cell.length_c   1.000
_cell.angle_alpha   90.00
_cell.angle_beta   90.00
_cell.angle_gamma   90.00
#
_symmetry.space_group_name_H-M   'P 1'
#
loop_
_entity.id
_entity.type
_entity.pdbx_description
1 polymer ?
#
loop_
_entity_poly.entity_id
_entity_poly.type
_entity_poly.pdbx_seq_one_letter_code
_entity_poly.pdbx_strand_id
1 'polypeptide(L)'
;MHDFAFQLPYMMDHIVHGELRRGKYVGIHFFQEALHRVEEMTKQPNQQGVWEARINIRHHKTKVWGKKEKASTFFPLSWDHDTLVLKLKEAFANRKRMYSYKYVGQTHCGVTISFVFRDQKVVSCFPLYT
;
A
#
# COMPACT_ATOMS: atom_id res chain seq x y z
N MET A 1 -9.78 -20.79 -2.98
CA MET A 1 -9.51 -20.01 -1.74
C MET A 1 -8.35 -19.08 -2.05
N HIS A 2 -8.44 -17.77 -1.80
CA HIS A 2 -7.32 -16.86 -2.08
C HIS A 2 -6.25 -17.05 -1.00
N ASP A 3 -5.19 -17.77 -1.31
CA ASP A 3 -4.08 -18.01 -0.38
C ASP A 3 -3.24 -16.73 -0.22
N PHE A 4 -3.11 -16.24 1.01
CA PHE A 4 -2.32 -15.05 1.34
C PHE A 4 -0.86 -15.18 0.89
N ALA A 5 -0.23 -16.34 1.11
CA ALA A 5 1.18 -16.54 0.81
C ALA A 5 1.45 -16.40 -0.70
N PHE A 6 0.52 -16.86 -1.53
CA PHE A 6 0.62 -16.70 -2.99
C PHE A 6 0.45 -15.25 -3.45
N GLN A 7 -0.31 -14.43 -2.71
CA GLN A 7 -0.52 -13.03 -3.05
C GLN A 7 0.60 -12.11 -2.55
N LEU A 8 1.31 -12.52 -1.50
CA LEU A 8 2.24 -11.65 -0.76
C LEU A 8 3.30 -10.99 -1.65
N PRO A 9 3.99 -11.69 -2.56
CA PRO A 9 5.01 -11.04 -3.41
C PRO A 9 4.42 -9.91 -4.27
N TYR A 10 3.23 -10.10 -4.84
CA TYR A 10 2.55 -9.09 -5.67
C TYR A 10 2.08 -7.89 -4.83
N MET A 11 1.58 -8.14 -3.62
CA MET A 11 1.21 -7.08 -2.70
C MET A 11 2.43 -6.25 -2.30
N MET A 12 3.53 -6.90 -1.93
CA MET A 12 4.75 -6.21 -1.50
C MET A 12 5.36 -5.38 -2.62
N ASP A 13 5.42 -5.90 -3.84
CA ASP A 13 5.93 -5.15 -4.99
C ASP A 13 5.07 -3.89 -5.25
N HIS A 14 3.75 -4.03 -5.24
CA HIS A 14 2.81 -2.91 -5.40
C HIS A 14 2.90 -1.88 -4.26
N ILE A 15 3.04 -2.35 -3.01
CA ILE A 15 3.07 -1.51 -1.81
C ILE A 15 4.39 -0.75 -1.68
N VAL A 16 5.52 -1.35 -2.07
CA VAL A 16 6.85 -0.78 -1.85
C VAL A 16 7.38 -0.09 -3.11
N HIS A 17 7.39 -0.77 -4.25
CA HIS A 17 7.98 -0.22 -5.48
C HIS A 17 6.95 0.51 -6.35
N GLY A 18 5.70 0.08 -6.29
CA GLY A 18 4.67 0.51 -7.21
C GLY A 18 4.94 0.05 -8.64
N GLU A 19 4.09 0.49 -9.56
CA GLU A 19 4.14 0.08 -10.96
C GLU A 19 4.11 1.29 -11.88
N LEU A 20 4.82 1.22 -13.01
CA LEU A 20 4.71 2.21 -14.07
C LEU A 20 3.62 1.78 -15.05
N ARG A 21 2.44 2.43 -14.99
CA ARG A 21 1.33 2.16 -15.90
C ARG A 21 1.10 3.36 -16.80
N ARG A 22 1.27 3.17 -18.12
CA ARG A 22 1.13 4.24 -19.13
C ARG A 22 1.97 5.48 -18.78
N GLY A 23 3.21 5.26 -18.35
CA GLY A 23 4.14 6.32 -17.96
C GLY A 23 3.89 6.94 -16.57
N LYS A 24 2.93 6.44 -15.80
CA LYS A 24 2.54 7.00 -14.48
C LYS A 24 2.74 5.99 -13.37
N TYR A 25 3.30 6.43 -12.26
CA TYR A 25 3.45 5.59 -11.07
C TYR A 25 2.10 5.36 -10.37
N VAL A 26 1.79 4.09 -10.08
CA VAL A 26 0.64 3.66 -9.28
C VAL A 26 1.11 2.78 -8.12
N GLY A 27 0.26 2.61 -7.10
CA GLY A 27 0.63 1.90 -5.87
C GLY A 27 1.44 2.78 -4.93
N ILE A 28 2.41 2.17 -4.25
CA ILE A 28 3.26 2.76 -3.22
C ILE A 28 2.44 3.25 -2.03
N HIS A 29 2.46 2.42 -0.99
CA HIS A 29 1.72 2.61 0.24
C HIS A 29 2.59 2.36 1.48
N PHE A 30 3.86 1.97 1.30
CA PHE A 30 4.84 1.83 2.37
C PHE A 30 6.04 2.75 2.08
N PHE A 31 6.26 3.73 2.95
CA PHE A 31 7.29 4.74 2.74
C PHE A 31 8.67 4.21 3.13
N GLN A 32 9.67 4.54 2.32
CA GLN A 32 11.06 4.13 2.51
C GLN A 32 11.95 5.24 1.97
N GLU A 33 12.75 5.88 2.81
CA GLU A 33 13.55 7.04 2.42
C GLU A 33 14.54 6.73 1.28
N ALA A 34 15.02 5.48 1.19
CA ALA A 34 15.90 5.03 0.13
C ALA A 34 15.25 5.07 -1.27
N LEU A 35 13.91 4.95 -1.33
CA LEU A 35 13.12 4.85 -2.55
C LEU A 35 12.18 6.04 -2.75
N HIS A 36 11.83 6.77 -1.69
CA HIS A 36 10.74 7.73 -1.69
C HIS A 36 11.16 9.02 -1.01
N ARG A 37 10.65 10.15 -1.50
CA ARG A 37 10.76 11.47 -0.86
C ARG A 37 9.39 12.10 -0.79
N VAL A 38 9.00 12.59 0.38
CA VAL A 38 7.76 13.37 0.53
C VAL A 38 7.97 14.73 -0.14
N GLU A 39 7.10 15.05 -1.10
CA GLU A 39 7.00 16.40 -1.67
C GLU A 39 6.04 17.24 -0.82
N GLU A 40 4.91 16.64 -0.44
CA GLU A 40 3.87 17.30 0.34
C GLU A 40 3.06 16.26 1.12
N MET A 41 2.87 16.48 2.41
CA MET A 41 1.95 15.68 3.22
C MET A 41 0.55 16.30 3.11
N THR A 42 -0.34 15.65 2.35
CA THR A 42 -1.70 16.14 2.10
C THR A 42 -2.65 15.84 3.27
N LYS A 43 -2.35 14.82 4.08
CA LYS A 43 -3.00 14.56 5.36
C LYS A 43 -1.98 14.06 6.40
N GLN A 44 -1.99 14.69 7.57
CA GLN A 44 -1.20 14.27 8.72
C GLN A 44 -1.60 12.86 9.18
N PRO A 45 -0.74 12.10 9.87
CA PRO A 45 -1.11 10.81 10.43
C PRO A 45 -2.37 10.88 11.29
N ASN A 46 -3.34 10.01 11.01
CA ASN A 46 -4.53 9.85 11.83
C ASN A 46 -4.22 9.06 13.12
N GLN A 47 -5.23 8.77 13.94
CA GLN A 47 -5.06 8.06 15.21
C GLN A 47 -4.41 6.67 15.08
N GLN A 48 -4.53 6.02 13.91
CA GLN A 48 -3.92 4.72 13.62
C GLN A 48 -2.58 4.85 12.87
N GLY A 49 -2.09 6.07 12.67
CA GLY A 49 -0.84 6.38 11.97
C GLY A 49 -0.93 6.37 10.44
N VAL A 50 -2.13 6.20 9.86
CA VAL A 50 -2.32 6.29 8.40
C VAL A 50 -2.24 7.74 7.98
N TRP A 51 -1.50 8.03 6.92
CA TRP A 51 -1.26 9.39 6.42
C TRP A 51 -1.40 9.44 4.90
N GLU A 52 -1.39 10.63 4.33
CA GLU A 52 -1.49 10.83 2.88
C GLU A 52 -0.46 11.83 2.40
N ALA A 53 0.20 11.53 1.28
CA ALA A 53 1.21 12.40 0.70
C ALA A 53 1.39 12.27 -0.80
N ARG A 54 1.88 13.36 -1.40
CA ARG A 54 2.54 13.37 -2.72
C ARG A 54 4.02 13.05 -2.54
N ILE A 55 4.54 12.15 -3.36
CA ILE A 55 5.92 11.67 -3.27
C ILE A 55 6.64 11.75 -4.61
N ASN A 56 7.95 11.90 -4.53
CA ASN A 56 8.88 11.53 -5.58
C ASN A 56 9.39 10.10 -5.33
N ILE A 57 9.60 9.36 -6.42
CA ILE A 57 9.95 7.95 -6.42
C ILE A 57 11.28 7.78 -7.12
N ARG A 58 12.21 7.09 -6.48
CA ARG A 58 13.46 6.65 -7.07
C ARG A 58 13.22 5.30 -7.72
N HIS A 59 13.23 5.26 -9.05
CA HIS A 59 12.99 4.03 -9.79
C HIS A 59 14.00 2.95 -9.36
N HIS A 60 13.52 1.81 -8.85
CA HIS A 60 14.35 0.76 -8.25
C HIS A 60 15.48 0.24 -9.17
N LYS A 61 15.27 0.18 -10.50
CA LYS A 61 16.31 -0.18 -11.49
C LYS A 61 17.18 0.99 -11.95
N THR A 62 16.59 2.01 -12.59
CA THR A 62 17.33 3.12 -13.21
C THR A 62 17.87 4.14 -12.22
N LYS A 63 17.40 4.13 -10.96
CA LYS A 63 17.74 5.06 -9.88
C LYS A 63 17.39 6.53 -10.16
N VAL A 64 16.66 6.81 -11.24
CA VAL A 64 16.15 8.14 -11.60
C VAL A 64 14.95 8.49 -10.73
N TRP A 65 14.86 9.75 -10.30
CA TRP A 65 13.72 10.27 -9.58
C TRP A 65 12.60 10.66 -10.54
N GLY A 66 11.37 10.23 -10.24
CA GLY A 66 10.16 10.63 -10.95
C GLY A 66 9.06 11.02 -9.98
N LYS A 67 8.19 11.93 -10.40
CA LYS A 67 7.06 12.39 -9.60
C LYS A 67 5.90 11.41 -9.69
N LYS A 68 5.25 11.13 -8.55
CA LYS A 68 3.95 10.47 -8.54
C LYS A 68 2.85 11.51 -8.67
N GLU A 69 2.08 11.46 -9.76
CA GLU A 69 1.06 12.49 -10.03
C GLU A 69 -0.04 12.55 -8.97
N LYS A 70 -0.45 11.40 -8.43
CA LYS A 70 -1.52 11.29 -7.43
C LYS A 70 -0.93 11.00 -6.05
N ALA A 71 -1.49 11.64 -5.02
CA ALA A 71 -1.20 11.29 -3.64
C ALA A 71 -1.52 9.80 -3.35
N SER A 72 -0.81 9.21 -2.40
CA SER A 72 -1.09 7.89 -1.85
C SER A 72 -1.47 8.01 -0.39
N THR A 73 -2.32 7.11 0.08
CA THR A 73 -2.40 6.80 1.51
C THR A 73 -1.28 5.84 1.88
N PHE A 74 -0.70 6.01 3.05
CA PHE A 74 0.47 5.27 3.49
C PHE A 74 0.22 4.55 4.81
N PHE A 75 0.85 3.38 4.95
CA PHE A 75 0.91 2.65 6.20
C PHE A 75 1.68 3.48 7.25
N PRO A 76 1.48 3.21 8.54
CA PRO A 76 2.17 3.92 9.61
C PRO A 76 3.69 3.91 9.42
N LEU A 77 4.32 5.07 9.65
CA LEU A 77 5.79 5.23 9.55
C LEU A 77 6.55 4.36 10.55
N SER A 78 5.89 3.92 11.62
CA SER A 78 6.46 3.04 12.64
C SER A 78 6.51 1.57 12.23
N TRP A 79 5.91 1.19 11.09
CA TRP A 79 5.93 -0.20 10.63
C TRP A 79 7.20 -0.47 9.82
N ASP A 80 7.84 -1.59 10.12
CA ASP A 80 8.83 -2.22 9.26
C ASP A 80 8.17 -3.25 8.32
N HIS A 81 8.99 -3.94 7.52
CA HIS A 81 8.49 -4.97 6.59
C HIS A 81 7.79 -6.11 7.31
N ASP A 82 8.35 -6.61 8.41
CA ASP A 82 7.79 -7.76 9.13
C ASP A 82 6.45 -7.40 9.77
N THR A 83 6.36 -6.21 10.37
CA THR A 83 5.11 -5.64 10.88
C THR A 83 4.10 -5.47 9.75
N LEU A 84 4.49 -4.92 8.59
CA LEU A 84 3.60 -4.80 7.44
C LEU A 84 3.06 -6.17 7.01
N VAL A 85 3.90 -7.19 6.86
CA VAL A 85 3.46 -8.55 6.46
C VAL A 85 2.50 -9.14 7.49
N LEU A 86 2.81 -9.02 8.78
CA LEU A 86 1.93 -9.49 9.85
C LEU A 86 0.57 -8.78 9.78
N LYS A 87 0.56 -7.46 9.61
CA LYS A 87 -0.66 -6.64 9.57
C LYS A 87 -1.49 -6.90 8.31
N LEU A 88 -0.84 -7.10 7.16
CA LEU A 88 -1.50 -7.56 5.95
C LEU A 88 -2.16 -8.92 6.17
N LYS A 89 -1.47 -9.87 6.82
CA LYS A 89 -2.02 -11.20 7.13
C LYS A 89 -3.25 -11.12 8.04
N GLU A 90 -3.18 -10.31 9.10
CA GLU A 90 -4.31 -10.05 10.02
C GLU A 90 -5.54 -9.55 9.25
N ALA A 91 -5.39 -8.43 8.54
CA ALA A 91 -6.49 -7.81 7.80
C ALA A 91 -6.99 -8.72 6.68
N PHE A 92 -6.10 -9.45 5.99
CA PHE A 92 -6.51 -10.38 4.96
C PHE A 92 -7.36 -11.51 5.54
N ALA A 93 -6.99 -12.08 6.70
CA ALA A 93 -7.73 -13.17 7.33
C ALA A 93 -9.17 -12.79 7.71
N ASN A 94 -9.41 -11.54 8.12
CA ASN A 94 -10.73 -11.06 8.53
C ASN A 94 -11.46 -10.20 7.48
N ARG A 95 -10.94 -10.14 6.25
CA ARG A 95 -11.48 -9.27 5.20
C ARG A 95 -12.92 -9.62 4.84
N LYS A 96 -13.74 -8.60 4.68
CA LYS A 96 -15.14 -8.70 4.21
C LYS A 96 -15.26 -8.17 2.79
N ARG A 97 -16.09 -8.81 1.98
CA ARG A 97 -16.36 -8.38 0.61
C ARG A 97 -17.18 -7.09 0.65
N MET A 98 -16.66 -6.02 0.04
CA MET A 98 -17.37 -4.76 -0.12
C MET A 98 -17.98 -4.63 -1.52
N TYR A 99 -17.26 -5.11 -2.54
CA TYR A 99 -17.72 -5.17 -3.93
C TYR A 99 -17.23 -6.47 -4.57
N SER A 100 -17.62 -6.73 -5.81
CA SER A 100 -17.19 -7.92 -6.54
C SER A 100 -15.67 -8.08 -6.62
N TYR A 101 -14.95 -6.95 -6.71
CA TYR A 101 -13.50 -6.86 -6.86
C TYR A 101 -12.77 -6.30 -5.63
N LYS A 102 -13.48 -5.97 -4.53
CA LYS A 102 -12.87 -5.27 -3.39
C LYS A 102 -13.28 -5.88 -2.07
N TYR A 103 -12.27 -6.16 -1.24
CA TYR A 103 -12.41 -6.63 0.13
C TYR A 103 -11.76 -5.62 1.07
N VAL A 104 -12.28 -5.52 2.28
CA VAL A 104 -11.71 -4.66 3.32
C VAL A 104 -11.55 -5.46 4.59
N GLY A 105 -10.36 -5.41 5.18
CA GLY A 105 -10.06 -6.02 6.46
C GLY A 105 -9.47 -5.01 7.43
N GLN A 106 -9.36 -5.38 8.69
CA GLN A 106 -8.85 -4.51 9.74
C GLN A 106 -7.75 -5.22 10.54
N THR A 107 -6.68 -4.51 10.84
CA THR A 107 -5.63 -4.99 11.74
C THR A 107 -6.08 -4.91 13.20
N HIS A 108 -5.41 -5.62 14.12
CA HIS A 108 -5.71 -5.50 15.55
C HIS A 108 -5.48 -4.08 16.09
N CYS A 109 -4.58 -3.31 15.47
CA CYS A 109 -4.33 -1.90 15.84
C CYS A 109 -5.24 -0.91 15.09
N GLY A 110 -6.32 -1.39 14.48
CA GLY A 110 -7.38 -0.54 13.92
C GLY A 110 -7.15 -0.03 12.50
N VAL A 111 -5.96 -0.22 11.90
CA VAL A 111 -5.70 0.16 10.50
C VAL A 111 -6.59 -0.67 9.58
N THR A 112 -7.42 0.02 8.80
CA THR A 112 -8.29 -0.60 7.79
C THR A 112 -7.55 -0.71 6.46
N ILE A 113 -7.56 -1.90 5.85
CA ILE A 113 -6.81 -2.20 4.62
C ILE A 113 -7.78 -2.65 3.52
N SER A 114 -7.68 -2.00 2.37
CA SER A 114 -8.42 -2.36 1.16
C SER A 114 -7.59 -3.28 0.28
N PHE A 115 -8.18 -4.39 -0.15
CA PHE A 115 -7.62 -5.35 -1.10
C PHE A 115 -8.43 -5.34 -2.39
N VAL A 116 -7.80 -5.03 -3.52
CA VAL A 116 -8.42 -5.02 -4.84
C VAL A 116 -8.00 -6.25 -5.61
N PHE A 117 -8.98 -6.99 -6.11
CA PHE A 117 -8.78 -8.24 -6.84
C PHE A 117 -9.09 -8.08 -8.33
N ARG A 118 -8.29 -8.76 -9.16
CA ARG A 118 -8.56 -9.03 -10.58
C ARG A 118 -8.15 -10.47 -10.86
N ASP A 119 -9.03 -11.25 -11.50
CA ASP A 119 -8.78 -12.66 -11.84
C ASP A 119 -8.23 -13.46 -10.63
N GLN A 120 -8.86 -13.26 -9.48
CA GLN A 120 -8.52 -13.86 -8.18
C GLN A 120 -7.15 -13.47 -7.59
N LYS A 121 -6.40 -12.57 -8.23
CA LYS A 121 -5.13 -12.02 -7.74
C LYS A 121 -5.33 -10.63 -7.12
N VAL A 122 -4.61 -10.34 -6.05
CA VAL A 122 -4.56 -8.99 -5.47
C VAL A 122 -3.70 -8.12 -6.38
N VAL A 123 -4.31 -7.09 -6.97
CA VAL A 123 -3.64 -6.13 -7.88
C VAL A 123 -3.39 -4.77 -7.23
N SER A 124 -3.94 -4.54 -6.04
CA SER A 124 -3.65 -3.37 -5.22
C SER A 124 -4.04 -3.63 -3.76
N CYS A 125 -3.25 -3.10 -2.84
CA CYS A 125 -3.48 -3.19 -1.41
C CYS A 125 -2.99 -1.91 -0.73
N PHE A 126 -3.83 -1.25 0.06
CA PHE A 126 -3.53 0.05 0.65
C PHE A 126 -4.34 0.32 1.93
N PRO A 127 -3.81 1.11 2.87
CA PRO A 127 -4.56 1.52 4.04
C PRO A 127 -5.59 2.59 3.68
N LEU A 128 -6.73 2.57 4.35
CA LEU A 128 -7.74 3.61 4.26
C LEU A 128 -7.47 4.68 5.32
N TYR A 129 -7.43 5.94 4.88
CA TYR A 129 -7.42 7.08 5.79
C TYR A 129 -8.87 7.29 6.27
N THR A 130 -9.15 6.87 7.51
CA THR A 130 -10.45 6.95 8.17
C THR A 130 -10.44 7.91 9.34
#